data_AF-A0A2I0UYY1-F1
#
_entry.id   AF-A0A2I0UYY1-F1
#
_cell.length_a   1.000
_cell.length_b   1.000
_cell.length_c   1.000
_cell.angle_alpha   90.00
_cell.angle_beta   90.00
_cell.angle_gamma   90.00
#
_symmetry.space_group_name_H-M   'P 1'
#
loop_
_entity.id
_entity.type
_entity.pdbx_description
1 polymer ?
#
loop_
_entity_poly.entity_id
_entity_poly.type
_entity_poly.pdbx_seq_one_letter_code
_entity_poly.pdbx_strand_id
1 'polypeptide(L)'
;MSKSKCIHYNPRYGWDLNDDAHLEMWLFAKAQRRQVTILSYGCDLDHHTIKKIVRHYLTTEKPDAAEDTLEIRYDTYDANSNLHTENQYYFETYFISENTLAAFVQALHRLPGTHIRCEFNVRGHFEVNLNGVEFSTRVLKALDFPSMYKEDLIGRYLLFIDTESPDNEMIRHKIHLLPKELQSLSLPLDSSLLQRERLVKDWITAILRYEV
;
A
#
# COMPACT_ATOMS: atom_id res chain seq x y z
N MET A 1 34.98 29.26 -9.29
CA MET A 1 33.86 28.48 -9.87
C MET A 1 33.34 27.55 -8.80
N SER A 2 32.10 27.75 -8.35
CA SER A 2 31.44 26.85 -7.39
C SER A 2 31.24 25.49 -8.08
N LYS A 3 31.83 24.42 -7.54
CA LYS A 3 31.51 23.06 -8.00
C LYS A 3 30.02 22.84 -7.77
N SER A 4 29.31 22.36 -8.79
CA SER A 4 27.91 21.94 -8.62
C SER A 4 27.87 20.80 -7.61
N LYS A 5 26.98 20.89 -6.61
CA LYS A 5 26.82 19.85 -5.58
C LYS A 5 26.16 18.58 -6.11
N CYS A 6 25.52 18.64 -7.28
CA CYS A 6 24.65 17.58 -7.76
C CYS A 6 25.25 16.75 -8.89
N ILE A 7 26.16 17.34 -9.68
CA ILE A 7 26.79 16.69 -10.84
C ILE A 7 28.30 16.74 -10.73
N HIS A 8 28.95 15.61 -11.03
CA HIS A 8 30.39 15.48 -11.18
C HIS A 8 30.73 14.99 -12.58
N TYR A 9 31.99 15.12 -13.01
CA TYR A 9 32.42 14.59 -14.30
C TYR A 9 33.21 13.31 -14.10
N ASN A 10 32.73 12.22 -14.69
CA ASN A 10 33.44 10.95 -14.77
C ASN A 10 34.20 10.86 -16.12
N PRO A 11 35.54 10.71 -16.11
CA PRO A 11 36.34 10.66 -17.34
C PRO A 11 36.00 9.51 -18.30
N ARG A 12 35.34 8.43 -17.85
CA ARG A 12 34.99 7.29 -18.70
C ARG A 12 33.66 7.44 -19.44
N TYR A 13 32.70 8.17 -18.88
CA TYR A 13 31.34 8.24 -19.44
C TYR A 13 30.69 9.62 -19.40
N GLY A 14 31.40 10.65 -18.93
CA GLY A 14 30.96 12.04 -18.97
C GLY A 14 30.37 12.53 -17.65
N TRP A 15 29.50 13.54 -17.73
CA TRP A 15 28.84 14.11 -16.55
C TRP A 15 27.89 13.08 -15.91
N ASP A 16 28.00 12.93 -14.60
CA ASP A 16 27.28 11.97 -13.78
C ASP A 16 26.71 12.66 -12.53
N LEU A 17 25.70 12.07 -11.91
CA LEU A 17 25.08 12.58 -10.68
C LEU A 17 25.84 12.05 -9.45
N ASN A 18 25.91 12.84 -8.39
CA ASN A 18 26.37 12.32 -7.10
C ASN A 18 25.30 11.40 -6.48
N ASP A 19 25.68 10.40 -5.68
CA ASP A 19 24.71 9.51 -5.01
C ASP A 19 23.68 10.27 -4.15
N ASP A 20 24.13 11.29 -3.43
CA ASP A 20 23.24 12.19 -2.67
C ASP A 20 22.32 13.01 -3.59
N ALA A 21 22.79 13.34 -4.79
CA ALA A 21 22.00 14.06 -5.79
C ALA A 21 20.92 13.18 -6.42
N HIS A 22 21.13 11.86 -6.51
CA HIS A 22 20.09 10.91 -6.88
C HIS A 22 18.99 10.87 -5.83
N LEU A 23 19.34 10.82 -4.54
CA LEU A 23 18.37 10.88 -3.45
C LEU A 23 17.64 12.22 -3.41
N GLU A 24 18.34 13.34 -3.56
CA GLU A 24 17.73 14.68 -3.60
C GLU A 24 16.85 14.88 -4.84
N MET A 25 17.27 14.44 -6.03
CA MET A 25 16.43 14.48 -7.23
C MET A 25 15.24 13.54 -7.13
N TRP A 26 15.39 12.37 -6.51
CA TRP A 26 14.28 11.46 -6.25
C TRP A 26 13.30 12.06 -5.23
N LEU A 27 13.79 12.64 -4.14
CA LEU A 27 12.97 13.34 -3.15
C LEU A 27 12.28 14.58 -3.76
N PHE A 28 12.98 15.32 -4.61
CA PHE A 28 12.42 16.44 -5.38
C PHE A 28 11.34 15.95 -6.34
N ALA A 29 11.62 14.96 -7.19
CA ALA A 29 10.65 14.39 -8.11
C ALA A 29 9.43 13.80 -7.38
N LYS A 30 9.65 13.19 -6.21
CA LYS A 30 8.59 12.68 -5.33
C LYS A 30 7.77 13.82 -4.69
N ALA A 31 8.42 14.90 -4.25
CA ALA A 31 7.75 16.07 -3.70
C ALA A 31 6.95 16.85 -4.76
N GLN A 32 7.37 16.79 -6.02
CA GLN A 32 6.69 17.40 -7.17
C GLN A 32 5.52 16.56 -7.69
N ARG A 33 5.48 15.25 -7.43
CA ARG A 33 4.38 14.37 -7.86
C ARG A 33 3.37 14.18 -6.73
N ARG A 34 2.17 14.75 -6.89
CA ARG A 34 1.02 14.53 -6.01
C ARG A 34 0.46 13.13 -6.23
N GLN A 35 1.10 12.08 -5.71
CA GLN A 35 0.66 10.69 -5.89
C GLN A 35 0.26 10.06 -4.56
N VAL A 36 -0.79 9.26 -4.55
CA VAL A 36 -1.21 8.51 -3.37
C VAL A 36 -1.84 7.18 -3.76
N THR A 37 -1.57 6.14 -2.98
CA THR A 37 -2.31 4.88 -3.09
C THR A 37 -3.51 4.95 -2.17
N ILE A 38 -4.69 4.60 -2.65
CA ILE A 38 -5.89 4.40 -1.82
C ILE A 38 -6.08 2.91 -1.66
N LEU A 39 -6.02 2.43 -0.41
CA LEU A 39 -6.21 1.03 -0.08
C LEU A 39 -7.56 0.86 0.63
N SER A 40 -8.37 -0.06 0.13
CA SER A 40 -9.57 -0.56 0.82
C SER A 40 -9.34 -1.99 1.26
N TYR A 41 -9.35 -2.25 2.56
CA TYR A 41 -9.07 -3.59 3.08
C TYR A 41 -10.05 -4.05 4.17
N GLY A 42 -10.23 -5.36 4.29
CA GLY A 42 -11.16 -5.96 5.25
C GLY A 42 -11.51 -7.40 4.86
N CYS A 43 -12.71 -7.83 5.24
CA CYS A 43 -13.28 -9.13 4.87
C CYS A 43 -14.67 -8.88 4.28
N ASP A 44 -14.98 -9.54 3.16
CA ASP A 44 -16.25 -9.43 2.45
C ASP A 44 -16.55 -7.99 1.99
N LEU A 45 -15.58 -7.35 1.33
CA LEU A 45 -15.73 -5.99 0.83
C LEU A 45 -16.80 -5.93 -0.27
N ASP A 46 -17.58 -4.85 -0.32
CA ASP A 46 -18.56 -4.62 -1.39
C ASP A 46 -17.86 -4.11 -2.66
N HIS A 47 -17.21 -5.03 -3.38
CA HIS A 47 -16.45 -4.74 -4.60
C HIS A 47 -17.29 -4.07 -5.70
N HIS A 48 -18.58 -4.41 -5.78
CA HIS A 48 -19.47 -3.82 -6.78
C HIS A 48 -19.69 -2.33 -6.51
N THR A 49 -20.01 -1.97 -5.27
CA THR A 49 -20.21 -0.57 -4.90
C THR A 49 -18.90 0.20 -4.91
N ILE A 50 -17.80 -0.41 -4.44
CA ILE A 50 -16.45 0.17 -4.57
C ILE A 50 -16.15 0.53 -6.02
N LYS A 51 -16.38 -0.40 -6.97
CA LYS A 51 -16.14 -0.17 -8.40
C LYS A 51 -16.95 0.97 -8.97
N LYS A 52 -18.21 1.12 -8.54
CA LYS A 52 -19.06 2.25 -8.93
C LYS A 52 -18.51 3.58 -8.41
N ILE A 53 -18.09 3.63 -7.15
CA ILE A 53 -17.50 4.84 -6.55
C ILE A 53 -16.20 5.21 -7.27
N VAL A 54 -15.29 4.24 -7.46
CA VAL A 54 -14.03 4.45 -8.18
C VAL A 54 -14.29 5.03 -9.57
N ARG A 55 -15.19 4.43 -10.35
CA ARG A 55 -15.54 4.93 -11.71
C ARG A 55 -16.25 6.28 -11.72
N HIS A 56 -16.95 6.64 -10.65
CA HIS A 56 -17.66 7.91 -10.55
C HIS A 56 -16.70 9.08 -10.28
N TYR A 57 -15.68 8.86 -9.44
CA TYR A 57 -14.78 9.92 -8.98
C TYR A 57 -13.43 9.97 -9.69
N LEU A 58 -12.93 8.83 -10.19
CA LEU A 58 -11.59 8.69 -10.76
C LEU A 58 -11.64 8.62 -12.29
N THR A 59 -10.66 9.25 -12.96
CA THR A 59 -10.47 9.17 -14.42
C THR A 59 -9.18 8.44 -14.75
N THR A 60 -9.12 7.71 -15.86
CA THR A 60 -7.89 7.07 -16.35
C THR A 60 -7.07 7.98 -17.28
N GLU A 61 -7.71 9.02 -17.82
CA GLU A 61 -7.07 10.02 -18.65
C GLU A 61 -6.43 11.09 -17.77
N LYS A 62 -5.15 11.39 -18.04
CA LYS A 62 -4.43 12.46 -17.38
C LYS A 62 -4.97 13.80 -17.90
N PRO A 63 -5.48 14.69 -17.03
CA PRO A 63 -5.91 16.01 -17.45
C PRO A 63 -4.73 16.82 -18.01
N ASP A 64 -4.93 17.49 -19.15
CA ASP A 64 -3.88 18.24 -19.86
C ASP A 64 -3.34 19.46 -19.09
N ALA A 65 -4.04 19.97 -18.07
CA ALA A 65 -3.83 21.34 -17.59
C ALA A 65 -4.00 21.61 -16.08
N ALA A 66 -4.03 20.61 -15.19
CA ALA A 66 -4.35 20.88 -13.78
C ALA A 66 -3.17 20.62 -12.83
N GLU A 67 -2.54 21.71 -12.36
CA GLU A 67 -1.59 21.74 -11.23
C GLU A 67 -2.17 21.09 -9.94
N ASP A 68 -3.49 20.97 -9.86
CA ASP A 68 -4.25 20.39 -8.74
C ASP A 68 -4.75 18.95 -8.96
N THR A 69 -4.13 18.22 -9.88
CA THR A 69 -4.43 16.80 -10.09
C THR A 69 -3.52 15.92 -9.26
N LEU A 70 -4.13 14.98 -8.53
CA LEU A 70 -3.44 13.87 -7.90
C LEU A 70 -3.49 12.62 -8.78
N GLU A 71 -2.38 11.90 -8.81
CA GLU A 71 -2.30 10.55 -9.35
C GLU A 71 -2.67 9.53 -8.27
N ILE A 72 -3.66 8.71 -8.55
CA ILE A 72 -4.20 7.72 -7.63
C ILE A 72 -3.91 6.33 -8.15
N ARG A 73 -3.33 5.48 -7.29
CA ARG A 73 -3.44 4.03 -7.46
C ARG A 73 -4.52 3.54 -6.51
N TYR A 74 -5.53 2.87 -7.02
CA TYR A 74 -6.54 2.26 -6.17
C TYR A 74 -6.21 0.78 -5.98
N ASP A 75 -6.37 0.29 -4.76
CA ASP A 75 -5.94 -1.05 -4.38
C ASP A 75 -6.89 -1.62 -3.33
N THR A 76 -6.98 -2.94 -3.30
CA THR A 76 -7.87 -3.64 -2.38
C THR A 76 -7.18 -4.86 -1.77
N TYR A 77 -7.47 -5.13 -0.51
CA TYR A 77 -7.13 -6.39 0.13
C TYR A 77 -8.34 -6.94 0.86
N ASP A 78 -8.92 -8.01 0.34
CA ASP A 78 -10.06 -8.65 0.97
C ASP A 78 -9.66 -10.05 1.41
N ALA A 79 -9.72 -10.25 2.73
CA ALA A 79 -9.39 -11.48 3.42
C ALA A 79 -10.19 -12.68 2.89
N ASN A 80 -11.41 -12.45 2.38
CA ASN A 80 -12.18 -13.48 1.71
C ASN A 80 -11.83 -13.55 0.24
N SER A 81 -10.73 -14.24 -0.05
CA SER A 81 -10.25 -14.40 -1.42
C SER A 81 -11.22 -15.17 -2.33
N ASN A 82 -12.15 -15.94 -1.75
CA ASN A 82 -13.05 -16.83 -2.46
C ASN A 82 -14.26 -16.11 -3.07
N LEU A 83 -14.60 -14.92 -2.57
CA LEU A 83 -15.65 -14.07 -3.16
C LEU A 83 -15.16 -13.32 -4.41
N HIS A 84 -13.86 -13.43 -4.74
CA HIS A 84 -13.28 -12.77 -5.91
C HIS A 84 -13.51 -13.60 -7.16
N THR A 85 -14.54 -13.26 -7.92
CA THR A 85 -14.57 -13.56 -9.34
C THR A 85 -13.70 -12.53 -10.08
N GLU A 86 -12.55 -13.01 -10.53
CA GLU A 86 -11.65 -12.40 -11.52
C GLU A 86 -10.73 -11.26 -11.06
N ASN A 87 -9.52 -11.32 -11.60
CA ASN A 87 -8.42 -10.36 -11.65
C ASN A 87 -8.83 -8.95 -12.16
N GLN A 88 -9.83 -8.31 -11.58
CA GLN A 88 -10.34 -7.01 -12.04
C GLN A 88 -9.71 -5.82 -11.29
N TYR A 89 -8.70 -6.04 -10.46
CA TYR A 89 -8.18 -5.00 -9.59
C TYR A 89 -7.26 -4.03 -10.34
N TYR A 90 -7.78 -2.83 -10.57
CA TYR A 90 -7.19 -1.49 -10.47
C TYR A 90 -5.65 -1.32 -10.59
N PHE A 91 -4.98 -2.07 -11.47
CA PHE A 91 -3.59 -1.78 -11.87
C PHE A 91 -3.48 -0.50 -12.70
N GLU A 92 -4.62 0.11 -13.03
CA GLU A 92 -4.68 1.39 -13.70
C GLU A 92 -4.25 2.52 -12.76
N THR A 93 -3.43 3.42 -13.31
CA THR A 93 -3.23 4.73 -12.73
C THR A 93 -4.47 5.57 -13.01
N TYR A 94 -5.02 6.16 -11.96
CA TYR A 94 -6.14 7.08 -12.01
C TYR A 94 -5.70 8.51 -11.70
N PHE A 95 -6.58 9.46 -12.00
CA PHE A 95 -6.41 10.87 -11.72
C PHE A 95 -7.67 11.42 -11.02
N ILE A 96 -7.45 12.34 -10.09
CA ILE A 96 -8.51 13.04 -9.36
C ILE A 96 -8.05 14.47 -9.03
N SER A 97 -8.96 15.43 -9.02
CA SER A 97 -8.64 16.77 -8.51
C SER A 97 -8.57 16.78 -6.97
N GLU A 98 -7.78 17.67 -6.39
CA GLU A 98 -7.76 17.83 -4.92
C GLU A 98 -9.15 18.12 -4.34
N ASN A 99 -9.94 18.94 -5.04
CA ASN A 99 -11.27 19.38 -4.62
C ASN A 99 -12.27 18.22 -4.53
N THR A 100 -12.10 17.17 -5.34
CA THR A 100 -12.99 16.01 -5.36
C THR A 100 -12.48 14.84 -4.51
N LEU A 101 -11.20 14.85 -4.10
CA LEU A 101 -10.60 13.80 -3.27
C LEU A 101 -11.34 13.58 -1.96
N ALA A 102 -11.71 14.65 -1.26
CA ALA A 102 -12.43 14.55 0.01
C ALA A 102 -13.78 13.83 -0.14
N ALA A 103 -14.54 14.14 -1.19
CA ALA A 103 -15.82 13.51 -1.48
C ALA A 103 -15.66 12.03 -1.86
N PHE A 104 -14.64 11.70 -2.64
CA PHE A 104 -14.30 10.32 -2.99
C PHE A 104 -13.99 9.48 -1.73
N VAL A 105 -13.10 9.98 -0.87
CA VAL A 105 -12.72 9.30 0.38
C VAL A 105 -13.92 9.14 1.31
N GLN A 106 -14.76 10.17 1.45
CA GLN A 106 -15.99 10.08 2.23
C GLN A 106 -17.00 9.06 1.68
N ALA A 107 -17.10 8.94 0.35
CA ALA A 107 -17.97 7.96 -0.27
C ALA A 107 -17.50 6.52 0.05
N LEU A 108 -16.19 6.28 0.00
CA LEU A 108 -15.60 4.99 0.40
C LEU A 108 -15.87 4.69 1.89
N HIS A 109 -15.72 5.66 2.79
CA HIS A 109 -15.95 5.46 4.23
C HIS A 109 -17.38 5.11 4.63
N ARG A 110 -18.35 5.21 3.72
CA ARG A 110 -19.72 4.74 3.94
C ARG A 110 -19.86 3.23 3.73
N LEU A 111 -18.85 2.59 3.14
CA LEU A 111 -18.82 1.16 2.87
C LEU A 111 -18.19 0.39 4.04
N PRO A 112 -18.51 -0.90 4.19
CA PRO A 112 -17.81 -1.76 5.14
C PRO A 112 -16.34 -1.95 4.73
N GLY A 113 -15.48 -2.09 5.73
CA GLY A 113 -14.03 -2.21 5.56
C GLY A 113 -13.30 -0.97 6.07
N THR A 114 -11.99 -0.95 5.82
CA THR A 114 -11.09 0.14 6.20
C THR A 114 -10.51 0.75 4.94
N HIS A 115 -10.64 2.07 4.80
CA HIS A 115 -10.21 2.79 3.58
C HIS A 115 -9.23 3.89 3.95
N ILE A 116 -8.00 3.79 3.46
CA ILE A 116 -6.87 4.62 3.89
C ILE A 116 -6.01 5.09 2.71
N ARG A 117 -5.19 6.10 3.00
CA ARG A 117 -4.14 6.58 2.11
C ARG A 117 -2.80 5.94 2.47
N CYS A 118 -2.14 5.42 1.44
CA CYS A 118 -0.86 4.76 1.52
C CYS A 118 0.17 5.48 0.63
N GLU A 119 1.44 5.33 0.99
CA GLU A 119 2.53 5.90 0.23
C GLU A 119 2.61 5.22 -1.14
N PHE A 120 2.53 6.03 -2.21
CA PHE A 120 2.40 5.53 -3.58
C PHE A 120 3.50 4.56 -4.00
N ASN A 121 4.73 4.83 -3.54
CA ASN A 121 5.93 4.08 -3.90
C ASN A 121 6.31 2.98 -2.90
N VAL A 122 5.52 2.77 -1.83
CA VAL A 122 5.79 1.73 -0.83
C VAL A 122 4.76 0.62 -0.99
N ARG A 123 4.99 -0.21 -2.01
CA ARG A 123 4.41 -1.54 -2.15
C ARG A 123 5.57 -2.52 -2.26
N GLY A 124 5.72 -3.36 -1.25
CA GLY A 124 6.80 -4.34 -1.21
C GLY A 124 6.32 -5.67 -0.67
N HIS A 125 7.25 -6.60 -0.56
CA HIS A 125 7.06 -7.86 0.13
C HIS A 125 7.97 -7.92 1.34
N PHE A 126 7.51 -8.59 2.39
CA PHE A 126 8.33 -8.94 3.53
C PHE A 126 8.19 -10.42 3.79
N GLU A 127 9.28 -11.13 3.62
CA GLU A 127 9.36 -12.59 3.68
C GLU A 127 9.96 -13.02 5.00
N VAL A 128 9.42 -14.09 5.59
CA VAL A 128 9.97 -14.72 6.79
C VAL A 128 10.01 -16.23 6.64
N ASN A 129 11.14 -16.83 7.01
CA ASN A 129 11.23 -18.28 7.10
C ASN A 129 10.75 -18.79 8.46
N LEU A 130 9.72 -19.64 8.47
CA LEU A 130 9.20 -20.30 9.66
C LEU A 130 9.15 -21.81 9.42
N ASN A 131 9.93 -22.57 10.18
CA ASN A 131 10.03 -24.04 10.07
C ASN A 131 10.33 -24.55 8.65
N GLY A 132 11.15 -23.81 7.89
CA GLY A 132 11.53 -24.19 6.52
C GLY A 132 10.54 -23.75 5.44
N VAL A 133 9.44 -23.09 5.80
CA VAL A 133 8.49 -22.47 4.85
C VAL A 133 8.74 -20.96 4.78
N GLU A 134 8.83 -20.41 3.57
CA GLU A 134 9.07 -18.98 3.32
C GLU A 134 7.75 -18.25 3.12
N PHE A 135 7.18 -17.73 4.21
CA PHE A 135 5.93 -16.99 4.14
C PHE A 135 6.19 -15.57 3.61
N SER A 136 5.35 -15.14 2.67
CA SER A 136 5.39 -13.79 2.08
C SER A 136 4.26 -12.93 2.64
N THR A 137 4.54 -11.65 2.86
CA THR A 137 3.52 -10.66 3.20
C THR A 137 3.61 -9.48 2.24
N ARG A 138 2.46 -8.93 1.86
CA ARG A 138 2.38 -7.65 1.14
C ARG A 138 2.50 -6.52 2.16
N VAL A 139 3.38 -5.56 1.88
CA VAL A 139 3.61 -4.40 2.75
C VAL A 139 3.18 -3.12 2.06
N LEU A 140 2.35 -2.33 2.77
CA LEU A 140 2.05 -0.94 2.44
C LEU A 140 2.43 -0.04 3.60
N LYS A 141 2.66 1.26 3.33
CA LYS A 141 2.90 2.26 4.38
C LYS A 141 1.75 3.25 4.42
N ALA A 142 1.07 3.36 5.56
CA ALA A 142 0.01 4.33 5.77
C ALA A 142 0.60 5.75 5.86
N LEU A 143 0.03 6.70 5.10
CA LEU A 143 0.44 8.12 5.13
C LEU A 143 -0.30 8.87 6.24
N ASP A 144 -1.61 8.75 6.27
CA ASP A 144 -2.46 9.54 7.14
C ASP A 144 -3.86 8.92 7.30
N PHE A 145 -4.41 9.15 8.49
CA PHE A 145 -5.81 8.95 8.79
C PHE A 145 -6.52 10.31 8.65
N PRO A 146 -7.52 10.48 7.77
CA PRO A 146 -8.47 11.55 7.99
C PRO A 146 -9.06 11.35 9.39
N SER A 147 -9.18 12.44 10.15
CA SER A 147 -9.46 12.54 11.60
C SER A 147 -10.75 11.86 12.12
N MET A 148 -11.36 10.97 11.35
CA MET A 148 -12.62 10.27 11.61
C MET A 148 -12.46 8.86 12.20
N TYR A 149 -11.25 8.35 12.41
CA TYR A 149 -11.03 7.01 12.97
C TYR A 149 -10.43 7.04 14.39
N LYS A 150 -10.79 6.01 15.17
CA LYS A 150 -10.39 5.83 16.58
C LYS A 150 -9.07 5.05 16.79
N GLU A 151 -8.38 4.62 15.74
CA GLU A 151 -7.16 3.81 15.84
C GLU A 151 -5.93 4.53 15.29
N ASP A 152 -4.84 4.51 16.05
CA ASP A 152 -3.58 5.20 15.74
C ASP A 152 -2.73 4.40 14.75
N LEU A 153 -3.15 4.44 13.48
CA LEU A 153 -2.51 3.74 12.36
C LEU A 153 -1.62 4.67 11.50
N ILE A 154 -1.51 5.95 11.87
CA ILE A 154 -0.67 6.93 11.17
C ILE A 154 0.79 6.52 11.26
N GLY A 155 1.49 6.52 10.13
CA GLY A 155 2.91 6.19 10.12
C GLY A 155 3.18 4.78 10.62
N ARG A 156 2.43 3.80 10.10
CA ARG A 156 2.66 2.37 10.31
C ARG A 156 2.81 1.64 8.99
N TYR A 157 3.53 0.53 9.02
CA TYR A 157 3.47 -0.48 7.97
C TYR A 157 2.22 -1.32 8.18
N LEU A 158 1.51 -1.61 7.09
CA LEU A 158 0.41 -2.54 7.05
C LEU A 158 0.83 -3.76 6.26
N LEU A 159 0.67 -4.92 6.88
CA LEU A 159 1.07 -6.20 6.35
C LEU A 159 -0.15 -7.08 6.18
N PHE A 160 -0.20 -7.70 5.01
CA PHE A 160 -1.27 -8.59 4.60
C PHE A 160 -0.65 -9.89 4.10
N ILE A 161 -1.32 -11.03 4.30
CA ILE A 161 -0.84 -12.29 3.74
C ILE A 161 -0.87 -12.17 2.22
N ASP A 162 0.27 -12.43 1.58
CA ASP A 162 0.38 -12.42 0.14
C ASP A 162 -0.44 -13.57 -0.47
N THR A 163 -1.48 -13.22 -1.22
CA THR A 163 -2.41 -14.20 -1.80
C THR A 163 -1.82 -14.95 -3.00
N GLU A 164 -0.75 -14.43 -3.60
CA GLU A 164 -0.11 -14.98 -4.80
C GLU A 164 1.03 -15.96 -4.47
N SER A 165 1.64 -15.84 -3.28
CA SER A 165 2.72 -16.75 -2.86
C SER A 165 2.20 -18.19 -2.64
N PRO A 166 2.85 -19.21 -3.24
CA PRO A 166 2.48 -20.60 -3.04
C PRO A 166 2.72 -21.08 -1.61
N ASP A 167 3.77 -20.57 -0.94
CA ASP A 167 4.12 -20.96 0.43
C ASP A 167 3.09 -20.49 1.47
N ASN A 168 2.25 -19.52 1.11
CA ASN A 168 1.13 -19.07 1.92
C ASN A 168 -0.13 -19.92 1.77
N GLU A 169 -0.14 -20.95 0.93
CA GLU A 169 -1.35 -21.73 0.62
C GLU A 169 -2.07 -22.25 1.86
N MET A 170 -1.34 -22.72 2.88
CA MET A 170 -1.95 -23.27 4.09
C MET A 170 -2.69 -22.24 4.96
N ILE A 171 -2.37 -20.95 4.82
CA ILE A 171 -2.97 -19.87 5.61
C ILE A 171 -3.92 -19.00 4.79
N ARG A 172 -3.65 -18.78 3.49
CA ARG A 172 -4.39 -17.81 2.65
C ARG A 172 -5.89 -18.10 2.59
N HIS A 173 -6.26 -19.38 2.53
CA HIS A 173 -7.67 -19.77 2.37
C HIS A 173 -8.48 -19.60 3.64
N LYS A 174 -7.86 -19.45 4.81
CA LYS A 174 -8.57 -19.30 6.08
C LYS A 174 -8.54 -17.90 6.67
N ILE A 175 -7.89 -16.92 6.01
CA ILE A 175 -7.75 -15.55 6.54
C ILE A 175 -9.13 -14.93 6.86
N HIS A 176 -10.11 -15.12 5.98
CA HIS A 176 -11.50 -14.65 6.22
C HIS A 176 -12.21 -15.26 7.43
N LEU A 177 -11.75 -16.41 7.91
CA LEU A 177 -12.32 -17.12 9.06
C LEU A 177 -11.68 -16.67 10.38
N LEU A 178 -10.62 -15.86 10.31
CA LEU A 178 -9.93 -15.32 11.47
C LEU A 178 -10.65 -14.08 12.03
N PRO A 179 -10.47 -13.79 13.33
CA PRO A 179 -10.79 -12.50 13.91
C PRO A 179 -10.11 -11.35 13.14
N LYS A 180 -10.75 -10.19 13.07
CA LYS A 180 -10.29 -9.03 12.29
C LYS A 180 -8.85 -8.62 12.63
N GLU A 181 -8.47 -8.76 13.89
CA GLU A 181 -7.16 -8.41 14.43
C GLU A 181 -6.04 -9.33 13.90
N LEU A 182 -6.38 -10.52 13.39
CA LEU A 182 -5.44 -11.45 12.78
C LEU A 182 -5.47 -11.41 11.25
N GLN A 183 -6.43 -10.73 10.63
CA GLN A 183 -6.54 -10.63 9.16
C GLN A 183 -5.48 -9.70 8.56
N SER A 184 -4.91 -8.80 9.36
CA SER A 184 -3.82 -7.90 8.96
C SER A 184 -2.95 -7.57 10.17
N LEU A 185 -1.71 -7.14 9.91
CA LEU A 185 -0.77 -6.75 10.95
C LEU A 185 -0.32 -5.31 10.72
N SER A 186 -0.28 -4.50 11.79
CA SER A 186 0.26 -3.14 11.73
C SER A 186 1.53 -3.00 12.56
N LEU A 187 2.60 -2.50 11.95
CA LEU A 187 3.92 -2.35 12.58
C LEU A 187 4.35 -0.88 12.66
N PRO A 188 5.00 -0.44 13.75
CA PRO A 188 5.61 0.88 13.84
C PRO A 188 6.70 1.10 12.77
N LEU A 189 6.84 2.33 12.25
CA LEU A 189 7.86 2.65 11.24
C LEU A 189 9.30 2.53 11.76
N ASP A 190 9.50 2.81 13.04
CA ASP A 190 10.79 2.78 13.73
C ASP A 190 11.23 1.37 14.15
N SER A 191 10.40 0.35 13.90
CA SER A 191 10.74 -1.04 14.18
C SER A 191 11.96 -1.48 13.36
N SER A 192 12.94 -2.08 14.03
CA SER A 192 14.12 -2.68 13.37
C SER A 192 13.74 -3.90 12.53
N LEU A 193 14.61 -4.31 11.61
CA LEU A 193 14.38 -5.49 10.77
C LEU A 193 14.10 -6.75 11.60
N LEU A 194 14.90 -6.98 12.65
CA LEU A 194 14.75 -8.13 13.56
C LEU A 194 13.43 -8.08 14.34
N GLN A 195 12.99 -6.89 14.75
CA GLN A 195 11.69 -6.72 15.42
C GLN A 195 10.54 -7.03 14.47
N ARG A 196 10.61 -6.54 13.22
CA ARG A 196 9.61 -6.83 12.19
C ARG A 196 9.53 -8.32 11.90
N GLU A 197 10.69 -8.96 11.70
CA GLU A 197 10.76 -10.41 11.45
C GLU A 197 10.11 -11.20 12.59
N ARG A 198 10.43 -10.86 13.84
CA ARG A 198 9.81 -11.49 15.01
C ARG A 198 8.30 -11.30 15.04
N LEU A 199 7.81 -10.07 14.87
CA LEU A 199 6.37 -9.77 14.94
C LEU A 199 5.59 -10.45 13.82
N VAL A 200 6.15 -10.52 12.61
CA VAL A 200 5.54 -11.24 11.47
C VAL A 200 5.52 -12.74 11.74
N LYS A 201 6.61 -13.32 12.26
CA LYS A 201 6.64 -14.75 12.67
C LYS A 201 5.61 -15.06 13.75
N ASP A 202 5.51 -14.21 14.77
CA ASP A 202 4.54 -14.36 15.87
C ASP A 202 3.09 -14.30 15.32
N TRP A 203 2.81 -13.35 14.43
CA TRP A 203 1.51 -13.22 13.77
C TRP A 203 1.16 -14.44 12.91
N ILE A 204 2.06 -14.89 12.03
CA ILE A 204 1.85 -16.08 11.20
C ILE A 204 1.67 -17.33 12.07
N THR A 205 2.44 -17.45 13.16
CA THR A 205 2.27 -18.54 14.12
C THR A 205 0.89 -18.52 14.77
N ALA A 206 0.36 -17.33 15.11
CA ALA A 206 -0.99 -17.20 15.64
C ALA A 206 -2.05 -17.61 14.60
N ILE A 207 -1.89 -17.23 13.33
CA ILE A 207 -2.76 -17.67 12.24
C ILE A 207 -2.71 -19.19 12.10
N LEU A 208 -1.53 -19.80 12.09
CA LEU A 208 -1.36 -21.25 11.93
C LEU A 208 -2.05 -22.04 13.05
N ARG A 209 -1.95 -21.56 14.30
CA ARG A 209 -2.57 -22.17 15.47
C ARG A 209 -4.07 -21.92 15.61
N TYR A 210 -4.63 -21.01 14.82
CA TYR A 210 -6.05 -20.71 14.87
C TYR A 210 -6.84 -21.87 14.24
N GLU A 211 -7.60 -22.57 15.09
CA GLU A 211 -8.56 -23.60 14.71
C GLU A 211 -9.84 -22.93 14.21
N VAL A 212 -10.29 -23.35 13.04
CA VAL A 212 -11.46 -22.82 12.32
C VAL A 212 -12.55 -23.88 12.27
#